data_AF-A0A6P0LXG7-F1
#
_entry.id   AF-A0A6P0LXG7-F1
#
_cell.length_a   1.000
_cell.length_b   1.000
_cell.length_c   1.000
_cell.angle_alpha   90.00
_cell.angle_beta   90.00
_cell.angle_gamma   90.00
#
_symmetry.space_group_name_H-M   'P 1'
#
loop_
_entity.id
_entity.type
_entity.pdbx_description
1 polymer ?
#
loop_
_entity_poly.entity_id
_entity_poly.type
_entity_poly.pdbx_seq_one_letter_code
_entity_poly.pdbx_strand_id
1 'polypeptide(L)' 'MVQVTDYLYVVRDDQILNNEPIIKGTRTPVRAVVETWRMGV' A
#
# COMPACT_ATOMS: atom_id res chain seq x y z
N MET A 1 19.08 9.97 5.22
CA MET A 1 18.12 9.82 6.32
C MET A 1 16.75 9.59 5.70
N VAL A 2 16.11 8.45 5.93
CA VAL A 2 14.74 8.19 5.43
C VAL A 2 13.77 8.79 6.45
N GLN A 3 12.95 9.74 6.04
CA GLN A 3 11.83 10.17 6.87
C GLN A 3 10.69 9.16 6.73
N VAL A 4 10.35 8.51 7.84
CA VAL A 4 9.11 7.73 7.93
C VAL A 4 7.98 8.75 7.96
N THR A 5 7.26 8.85 6.85
CA THR A 5 6.01 9.61 6.79
C THR A 5 4.89 8.66 7.18
N ASP A 6 4.14 9.01 8.23
CA ASP A 6 2.90 8.31 8.52
C ASP A 6 1.86 8.70 7.46
N TYR A 7 1.32 7.70 6.78
CA TYR A 7 0.32 7.88 5.74
C TYR A 7 -1.06 7.53 6.30
N LEU A 8 -2.01 8.46 6.21
CA LEU A 8 -3.36 8.31 6.81
C LEU A 8 -4.09 7.03 6.40
N TYR A 9 -3.86 6.56 5.16
CA TYR A 9 -4.55 5.43 4.57
C TYR A 9 -3.64 4.27 4.18
N VAL A 10 -2.34 4.31 4.48
CA VAL A 10 -1.42 3.21 4.17
C VAL A 10 -0.96 2.58 5.46
N VAL A 11 -1.26 1.30 5.62
CA VAL A 11 -0.84 0.49 6.78
C VAL A 11 -0.04 -0.71 6.32
N ARG A 12 0.65 -1.38 7.24
CA ARG A 12 1.26 -2.68 7.01
C ARG A 12 0.74 -3.66 8.05
N ASP A 13 0.57 -4.92 7.64
CA ASP A 13 0.07 -6.01 8.48
C ASP A 13 0.86 -7.27 8.13
N ASP A 14 1.55 -7.84 9.12
CA ASP A 14 2.40 -9.02 8.94
C ASP A 14 1.63 -10.27 8.48
N GLN A 15 0.30 -10.28 8.65
CA GLN A 15 -0.57 -11.36 8.20
C GLN A 15 -1.06 -11.20 6.76
N ILE A 16 -0.82 -10.03 6.13
CA ILE A 16 -1.34 -9.67 4.81
C ILE A 16 -0.19 -9.39 3.86
N LEU A 17 -0.16 -10.12 2.73
CA LEU A 17 0.77 -9.87 1.63
C LEU A 17 2.24 -9.72 2.06
N ASN A 18 2.68 -10.53 3.03
CA ASN A 18 4.05 -10.48 3.58
C ASN A 18 4.47 -9.08 4.05
N ASN A 19 3.57 -8.36 4.74
CA ASN A 19 3.81 -7.02 5.28
C ASN A 19 4.00 -5.92 4.20
N GLU A 20 3.51 -6.14 2.98
CA GLU A 20 3.44 -5.09 1.97
C GLU A 20 2.56 -3.91 2.46
N PRO A 21 2.85 -2.67 2.02
CA PRO A 21 1.99 -1.53 2.30
C PRO A 21 0.65 -1.70 1.57
N ILE A 22 -0.44 -1.67 2.33
CA ILE A 22 -1.82 -1.84 1.85
C ILE A 22 -2.66 -0.60 2.16
N ILE A 23 -3.74 -0.41 1.39
CA ILE A 23 -4.75 0.60 1.72
C ILE A 23 -5.55 0.14 2.93
N LYS A 24 -5.61 0.98 3.97
CA LYS A 24 -6.29 0.73 5.24
C LYS A 24 -7.72 0.22 5.01
N GLY A 25 -8.06 -0.90 5.66
CA GLY A 25 -9.36 -1.54 5.54
C GLY A 25 -9.53 -2.43 4.30
N THR A 26 -8.47 -2.66 3.53
CA THR A 26 -8.47 -3.53 2.35
C THR A 26 -7.31 -4.53 2.42
N ARG A 27 -7.29 -5.52 1.51
CA ARG A 27 -6.10 -6.33 1.20
C ARG A 27 -5.46 -5.88 -0.12
N THR A 28 -5.70 -4.64 -0.55
CA THR A 28 -5.17 -4.10 -1.80
C THR A 28 -3.82 -3.44 -1.54
N PRO A 29 -2.73 -3.94 -2.13
CA PRO A 29 -1.42 -3.34 -1.95
C PRO A 29 -1.32 -2.03 -2.73
N VAL A 30 -0.55 -1.08 -2.21
CA VAL A 30 -0.35 0.24 -2.85
C VAL A 30 0.16 0.09 -4.28
N ARG A 31 1.02 -0.91 -4.55
CA ARG A 31 1.51 -1.21 -5.90
C ARG A 31 0.38 -1.52 -6.90
N ALA A 32 -0.68 -2.21 -6.50
CA ALA A 32 -1.77 -2.55 -7.41
C ALA A 32 -2.52 -1.30 -7.90
N VAL A 33 -2.65 -0.28 -7.05
CA VAL A 33 -3.23 1.02 -7.43
C VAL A 33 -2.34 1.71 -8.46
N VAL A 34 -1.02 1.73 -8.23
CA VAL A 34 -0.05 2.33 -9.15
C VAL A 34 -0.01 1.58 -10.49
N GLU A 35 -0.04 0.26 -10.47
CA GLU A 35 -0.08 -0.59 -11.66
C GLU A 35 -1.35 -0.34 -12.48
N THR A 36 -2.51 -0.24 -11.81
CA THR A 36 -3.79 0.11 -12.45
C THR A 36 -3.71 1.48 -13.13
N TRP A 37 -3.17 2.49 -12.45
CA TRP A 37 -2.95 3.81 -13.02
C TRP A 37 -1.99 3.79 -14.22
N ARG A 38 -0.91 3.00 -14.16
CA ARG A 38 0.04 2.83 -15.29
C ARG A 38 -0.61 2.20 -16.52
N MET A 39 -1.61 1.34 -16.32
CA MET A 39 -2.39 0.75 -17.42
C MET A 39 -3.43 1.71 -18.01
N GLY A 40 -3.67 2.86 -17.37
CA GLY A 40 -4.66 3.85 -17.82
C GLY A 40 -6.11 3.48 -17.49
N VAL A 41 -6.31 2.68 -16.43
CA VAL A 41 -7.63 2.35 -15.86
C VAL A 41 -8.06 3.40 -14.84
#